data_AF-A0A813DWM9-F1
#
_entry.id   AF-A0A813DWM9-F1
#
_cell.length_a   1.000
_cell.length_b   1.000
_cell.length_c   1.000
_cell.angle_alpha   90.00
_cell.angle_beta   90.00
_cell.angle_gamma   90.00
#
_symmetry.space_group_name_H-M   'P 1'
#
loop_
_entity.id
_entity.type
_entity.pdbx_description
1 polymer ?
#
loop_
_entity_poly.entity_id
_entity_poly.type
_entity_poly.pdbx_seq_one_letter_code
_entity_poly.pdbx_strand_id
1 'polypeptide(L)'
;VITIGSDWDGPALTGSDESLSLKAGEQVRVDEVGPDGNFSGTVVTKESQDGRMGWFGGFGCQAVVHVAIRVPLGNDVPLVAPEEEEGMEDEMSQGLEVDTEAYLASHGIDEQAADALRALDPELKAEIIKTEITNSRNPSAVLLSRIDRIKREGSSQGSRGPPPMATQQPMHRPAGIVPPTRVQQRSRSPRKGHGKGFPEAVIRSSPEVEEFIYRLGLDVKVAAELRALPPQGKQVIITTDLTNARNPSAVVHSRIQSIREWDAHSQAVEAYLQRNQVDEGAAAALRALPA
;
A
#
# COMPACT_ATOMS: atom_id res chain seq x y z
N VAL A 1 15.12 24.26 -9.37
CA VAL A 1 16.46 24.08 -8.77
C VAL A 1 16.28 23.15 -7.59
N ILE A 2 17.03 22.06 -7.56
CA ILE A 2 17.02 21.08 -6.47
C ILE A 2 18.28 21.26 -5.63
N THR A 3 18.20 20.99 -4.32
CA THR A 3 19.37 20.98 -3.43
C THR A 3 19.74 19.54 -3.15
N ILE A 4 21.01 19.21 -3.32
CA ILE A 4 21.53 17.86 -3.13
C ILE A 4 21.71 17.59 -1.64
N GLY A 5 21.02 16.59 -1.10
CA GLY A 5 21.05 16.28 0.34
C GLY A 5 22.26 15.47 0.80
N SER A 6 22.90 14.74 -0.12
CA SER A 6 24.04 13.87 0.15
C SER A 6 24.95 13.79 -1.07
N ASP A 7 26.23 13.50 -0.87
CA ASP A 7 27.18 13.30 -1.97
C ASP A 7 26.68 12.24 -2.97
N TRP A 8 26.81 12.55 -4.26
CA TRP A 8 26.42 11.72 -5.38
C TRP A 8 27.60 11.57 -6.33
N ASP A 9 27.98 10.32 -6.64
CA ASP A 9 29.08 10.02 -7.56
C ASP A 9 28.54 9.38 -8.84
N GLY A 10 28.19 10.23 -9.81
CA GLY A 10 27.52 9.85 -11.05
C GLY A 10 28.25 8.78 -11.89
N PRO A 11 29.57 8.89 -12.15
CA PRO A 11 30.27 8.00 -13.07
C PRO A 11 30.33 6.55 -12.63
N ALA A 12 30.39 6.31 -11.32
CA ALA A 12 30.51 4.97 -10.76
C ALA A 12 29.21 4.14 -10.92
N LEU A 13 28.06 4.80 -11.07
CA LEU A 13 26.74 4.15 -11.04
C LEU A 13 26.15 3.89 -12.42
N THR A 14 26.42 4.75 -13.41
CA THR A 14 25.79 4.66 -14.74
C THR A 14 26.76 4.26 -15.85
N GLY A 15 28.08 4.32 -15.62
CA GLY A 15 29.10 4.01 -16.63
C GLY A 15 29.07 4.96 -17.83
N SER A 16 28.42 6.11 -17.71
CA SER A 16 28.35 7.14 -18.74
C SER A 16 29.31 8.29 -18.41
N ASP A 17 30.07 8.72 -19.42
CA ASP A 17 30.97 9.88 -19.33
C ASP A 17 30.19 11.21 -19.16
N GLU A 18 28.87 11.21 -19.37
CA GLU A 18 28.00 12.37 -19.19
C GLU A 18 27.39 12.48 -17.80
N SER A 19 27.90 11.70 -16.84
CA SER A 19 27.37 11.68 -15.47
C SER A 19 27.97 12.78 -14.60
N LEU A 20 27.12 13.39 -13.77
CA LEU A 20 27.46 14.54 -12.94
C LEU A 20 27.73 14.08 -11.51
N SER A 21 28.93 14.33 -10.98
CA SER A 21 29.23 14.14 -9.56
C SER A 21 28.85 15.41 -8.78
N LEU A 22 28.04 15.22 -7.74
CA LEU A 22 27.46 16.30 -6.94
C LEU A 22 27.83 16.14 -5.46
N LYS A 23 28.01 17.26 -4.77
CA LYS A 23 28.26 17.29 -3.31
C LYS A 23 27.02 17.71 -2.54
N ALA A 24 26.91 17.25 -1.30
CA ALA A 24 25.86 17.69 -0.38
C ALA A 24 25.87 19.23 -0.26
N GLY A 25 24.71 19.84 -0.47
CA GLY A 25 24.51 21.30 -0.47
C GLY A 25 24.62 21.97 -1.85
N GLU A 26 25.10 21.28 -2.89
CA GLU A 26 25.07 21.83 -4.25
C GLU A 26 23.63 21.98 -4.74
N GLN A 27 23.40 22.99 -5.57
CA GLN A 27 22.11 23.24 -6.18
C GLN A 27 22.19 22.93 -7.67
N VAL A 28 21.23 22.17 -8.20
CA VAL A 28 21.21 21.80 -9.61
C VAL A 28 19.93 22.32 -10.25
N ARG A 29 20.06 23.00 -11.37
CA ARG A 29 18.92 23.33 -12.23
C ARG A 29 18.67 22.12 -13.12
N VAL A 30 17.55 21.46 -12.91
CA VAL A 30 17.09 20.36 -13.76
C VAL A 30 16.62 20.93 -15.09
N ASP A 31 17.15 20.41 -16.19
CA ASP A 31 16.84 20.81 -17.56
C ASP A 31 15.99 19.73 -18.26
N GLU A 32 16.24 18.44 -18.01
CA GLU A 32 15.51 17.32 -18.63
C GLU A 32 15.29 16.14 -17.65
N VAL A 33 14.21 15.39 -17.85
CA VAL A 33 13.92 14.13 -17.14
C VAL A 33 13.94 12.98 -18.14
N GLY A 34 14.85 12.03 -17.94
CA GLY A 34 15.01 10.86 -18.80
C GLY A 34 13.95 9.78 -18.53
N PRO A 35 13.73 8.86 -19.50
CA PRO A 35 12.72 7.79 -19.40
C PRO A 35 12.99 6.82 -18.24
N ASP A 36 14.25 6.70 -17.81
CA ASP A 36 14.67 5.82 -16.71
C ASP A 36 14.59 6.50 -15.32
N GLY A 37 14.01 7.70 -15.24
CA GLY A 37 13.92 8.47 -13.99
C GLY A 37 15.21 9.22 -13.61
N ASN A 38 16.20 9.27 -14.51
CA ASN A 38 17.38 10.12 -14.36
C ASN A 38 17.05 11.58 -14.67
N PHE A 39 17.80 12.50 -14.06
CA PHE A 39 17.68 13.93 -14.29
C PHE A 39 18.94 14.44 -14.99
N SER A 40 18.78 15.29 -16.00
CA SER A 40 19.89 16.07 -16.56
C SER A 40 19.78 17.49 -16.07
N GLY A 41 20.90 18.11 -15.70
CA GLY A 41 20.87 19.49 -15.23
C GLY A 41 22.24 20.13 -15.11
N THR A 42 22.21 21.43 -14.83
CA THR A 42 23.39 22.27 -14.67
C THR A 42 23.56 22.68 -13.21
N VAL A 43 24.76 22.55 -12.65
CA VAL A 43 25.07 22.98 -11.27
C VAL A 43 25.04 24.51 -11.17
N VAL A 44 24.27 25.03 -10.22
CA VAL A 44 24.13 26.45 -9.89
C VAL A 44 24.69 26.68 -8.49
N THR A 45 26.02 26.72 -8.33
CA THR A 45 26.63 27.08 -7.05
C THR A 45 26.69 28.59 -6.89
N LYS A 46 26.53 29.06 -5.63
CA LYS A 46 26.58 30.49 -5.30
C LYS A 46 27.97 31.10 -5.50
N GLU A 47 29.01 30.27 -5.53
CA GLU A 47 30.42 30.69 -5.50
C GLU A 47 31.19 30.40 -6.79
N SER A 48 30.62 29.63 -7.73
CA SER A 48 31.30 29.33 -8.99
C SER A 48 30.30 29.14 -10.14
N GLN A 49 30.48 29.86 -11.25
CA GLN A 49 29.77 29.58 -12.51
C GLN A 49 30.37 28.35 -13.18
N ASP A 50 30.45 27.24 -12.45
CA ASP A 50 31.23 26.09 -12.87
C ASP A 50 30.59 25.36 -14.06
N GLY A 51 29.34 25.70 -14.41
CA GLY A 51 28.69 25.28 -15.66
C GLY A 51 28.61 23.77 -15.86
N ARG A 52 28.97 22.97 -14.84
CA ARG A 52 29.02 21.52 -14.91
C ARG A 52 27.61 21.03 -15.17
N MET A 53 27.45 20.32 -16.28
CA MET A 53 26.19 19.75 -16.70
C MET A 53 26.35 18.25 -16.89
N GLY A 54 25.28 17.50 -16.63
CA GLY A 54 25.26 16.08 -16.84
C GLY A 54 24.08 15.40 -16.17
N TRP A 55 24.05 14.08 -16.31
CA TRP A 55 23.01 13.23 -15.76
C TRP A 55 23.31 12.82 -14.31
N PHE A 56 22.28 12.85 -13.47
CA PHE A 56 22.34 12.41 -12.07
C PHE A 56 20.99 11.79 -11.66
N GLY A 57 20.99 10.99 -10.59
CA GLY A 57 19.81 10.23 -10.15
C GLY A 57 19.81 8.76 -10.60
N GLY A 58 18.64 8.11 -10.50
CA GLY A 58 18.45 6.70 -10.88
C GLY A 58 17.63 5.90 -9.87
N PHE A 59 17.50 4.59 -10.14
CA PHE A 59 16.78 3.67 -9.27
C PHE A 59 17.36 3.66 -7.85
N GLY A 60 16.53 4.02 -6.87
CA GLY A 60 16.90 4.10 -5.45
C GLY A 60 17.24 5.50 -4.95
N CYS A 61 17.35 6.50 -5.82
CA CYS A 61 17.52 7.88 -5.42
C CYS A 61 16.20 8.47 -4.90
N GLN A 62 16.23 9.05 -3.71
CA GLN A 62 15.09 9.75 -3.13
C GLN A 62 15.36 11.25 -3.16
N ALA A 63 14.47 12.02 -3.82
CA ALA A 63 14.51 13.47 -3.82
C ALA A 63 13.38 14.00 -2.94
N VAL A 64 13.70 14.91 -2.01
CA VAL A 64 12.71 15.63 -1.20
C VAL A 64 12.51 17.01 -1.81
N VAL A 65 11.33 17.25 -2.40
CA VAL A 65 10.98 18.55 -2.98
C VAL A 65 10.32 19.40 -1.90
N HIS A 66 11.02 20.41 -1.40
CA HIS A 66 10.43 21.42 -0.52
C HIS A 66 9.73 22.49 -1.37
N VAL A 67 8.40 22.42 -1.46
CA VAL A 67 7.58 23.43 -2.14
C VAL A 67 7.18 24.50 -1.12
N ALA A 68 7.79 25.68 -1.21
CA ALA A 68 7.36 26.85 -0.44
C ALA A 68 6.32 27.64 -1.24
N ILE A 69 5.04 27.44 -0.95
CA ILE A 69 3.95 28.23 -1.56
C ILE A 69 3.69 29.43 -0.65
N ARG A 70 3.87 30.64 -1.18
CA ARG A 70 3.38 31.85 -0.51
C ARG A 70 1.87 31.88 -0.68
N VAL A 71 1.15 31.44 0.34
CA VAL A 71 -0.31 31.60 0.41
C VAL A 71 -0.57 33.06 0.79
N PRO A 72 -1.25 33.86 -0.06
CA PRO A 72 -1.74 35.16 0.36
C PRO A 72 -2.84 34.92 1.39
N LEU A 73 -2.48 34.90 2.66
CA LEU A 73 -3.46 35.06 3.72
C LEU A 73 -4.03 36.47 3.54
N GLY A 74 -5.34 36.55 3.33
CA GLY A 74 -6.04 37.79 3.00
C GLY A 74 -5.68 38.93 3.96
N ASN A 75 -5.70 40.15 3.43
CA ASN A 75 -5.42 41.44 4.09
C ASN A 75 -5.34 41.38 5.61
N ASP A 76 -4.17 41.79 6.13
CA ASP A 76 -3.94 42.12 7.54
C ASP A 76 -5.12 42.89 8.12
N VAL A 77 -6.02 42.17 8.79
CA VAL A 77 -6.95 42.78 9.74
C VAL A 77 -6.07 43.12 10.93
N PRO A 78 -5.89 44.41 11.28
CA PRO A 78 -5.10 44.78 12.43
C PRO A 78 -5.68 44.08 13.65
N LEU A 79 -4.83 43.30 14.32
CA LEU A 79 -5.12 42.62 15.57
C LEU A 79 -5.51 43.70 16.59
N VAL A 80 -6.81 43.91 16.79
CA VAL A 80 -7.32 44.66 17.93
C VAL A 80 -7.07 43.77 19.14
N ALA A 81 -6.20 44.24 20.02
CA ALA A 81 -5.93 43.59 21.31
C ALA A 81 -7.27 43.38 22.03
N PRO A 82 -7.60 42.16 22.48
CA PRO A 82 -8.77 41.96 23.31
C PRO A 82 -8.52 42.67 24.64
N GLU A 83 -9.37 43.66 24.90
CA GLU A 83 -9.45 44.32 26.19
C GLU A 83 -9.83 43.29 27.26
N GLU A 84 -9.15 43.42 28.40
CA GLU A 84 -9.26 42.57 29.58
C GLU A 84 -10.68 42.66 30.15
N GLU A 85 -11.49 41.62 29.99
CA GLU A 85 -12.63 41.38 30.87
C GLU A 85 -12.28 40.28 31.88
N GLU A 86 -12.01 40.75 33.09
CA GLU A 86 -11.94 39.94 34.31
C GLU A 86 -13.32 39.33 34.62
N GLY A 87 -13.36 38.03 34.85
CA GLY A 87 -14.44 37.39 35.60
C GLY A 87 -15.03 36.14 34.97
N MET A 88 -14.40 34.99 35.19
CA MET A 88 -15.11 33.73 35.46
C MET A 88 -14.14 32.71 36.07
N GLU A 89 -14.14 32.66 37.40
CA GLU A 89 -13.47 31.64 38.20
C GLU A 89 -14.44 30.45 38.33
N ASP A 90 -14.37 29.48 37.43
CA ASP A 90 -14.86 28.10 37.65
C ASP A 90 -14.44 27.18 36.49
N GLU A 91 -14.14 25.92 36.83
CA GLU A 91 -13.69 24.82 35.94
C GLU A 91 -12.18 24.67 35.70
N MET A 92 -11.43 24.70 36.81
CA MET A 92 -10.06 24.19 36.91
C MET A 92 -10.00 22.65 36.90
N SER A 93 -10.58 22.01 35.87
CA SER A 93 -10.55 20.55 35.67
C SER A 93 -10.31 20.10 34.21
N GLN A 94 -9.57 20.88 33.42
CA GLN A 94 -9.18 20.52 32.03
C GLN A 94 -7.68 20.23 31.87
N GLY A 95 -7.09 19.51 32.83
CA GLY A 95 -5.73 18.98 32.70
C GLY A 95 -5.76 17.60 32.03
N LEU A 96 -5.34 17.53 30.77
CA LEU A 96 -5.27 16.33 29.90
C LEU A 96 -6.58 15.88 29.20
N GLU A 97 -7.31 16.79 28.56
CA GLU A 97 -8.04 16.35 27.36
C GLU A 97 -7.00 16.03 26.28
N VAL A 98 -6.59 14.76 26.24
CA VAL A 98 -5.74 14.22 25.17
C VAL A 98 -6.44 14.54 23.86
N ASP A 99 -5.76 15.24 22.95
CA ASP A 99 -6.30 15.81 21.72
C ASP A 99 -6.75 14.70 20.74
N THR A 100 -7.89 14.11 21.08
CA THR A 100 -8.45 12.90 20.49
C THR A 100 -8.94 13.23 19.10
N GLU A 101 -9.56 14.40 18.95
CA GLU A 101 -10.09 14.89 17.67
C GLU A 101 -8.95 15.25 16.70
N ALA A 102 -7.86 15.89 17.14
CA ALA A 102 -6.70 16.10 16.26
C ALA A 102 -6.04 14.79 15.82
N TYR A 103 -5.97 13.79 16.70
CA TYR A 103 -5.45 12.46 16.37
C TYR A 103 -6.34 11.74 15.33
N LEU A 104 -7.66 11.78 15.50
CA LEU A 104 -8.61 11.16 14.58
C LEU A 104 -8.60 11.85 13.20
N ALA A 105 -8.55 13.18 13.18
CA ALA A 105 -8.53 13.97 11.95
C ALA A 105 -7.24 13.77 11.15
N SER A 106 -6.10 13.70 11.81
CA SER A 106 -4.79 13.52 11.16
C SER A 106 -4.61 12.16 10.48
N HIS A 107 -5.28 11.12 10.99
CA HIS A 107 -5.12 9.74 10.50
C HIS A 107 -6.28 9.27 9.61
N GLY A 108 -7.32 10.08 9.41
CA GLY A 108 -8.47 9.72 8.58
C GLY A 108 -9.22 8.48 9.09
N ILE A 109 -9.49 8.44 10.40
CA ILE A 109 -10.13 7.30 11.06
C ILE A 109 -11.64 7.29 10.80
N ASP A 110 -12.20 6.12 10.54
CA ASP A 110 -13.65 5.93 10.34
C ASP A 110 -14.45 6.24 11.62
N GLU A 111 -15.68 6.71 11.47
CA GLU A 111 -16.55 7.14 12.57
C GLU A 111 -16.78 6.05 13.64
N GLN A 112 -16.94 4.78 13.21
CA GLN A 112 -17.07 3.66 14.15
C GLN A 112 -15.83 3.45 15.03
N ALA A 113 -14.63 3.66 14.47
CA ALA A 113 -13.39 3.51 15.21
C ALA A 113 -13.13 4.75 16.09
N ALA A 114 -13.56 5.93 15.65
CA ALA A 114 -13.57 7.15 16.45
C ALA A 114 -14.47 7.00 17.69
N ASP A 115 -15.69 6.50 17.52
CA ASP A 115 -16.61 6.27 18.65
C ASP A 115 -16.07 5.25 19.65
N ALA A 116 -15.41 4.19 19.15
CA ALA A 116 -14.74 3.22 20.01
C ALA A 116 -13.59 3.83 20.83
N LEU A 117 -12.87 4.80 20.27
CA LEU A 117 -11.82 5.55 20.98
C LEU A 117 -12.41 6.55 21.98
N ARG A 118 -13.50 7.24 21.64
CA ARG A 118 -14.22 8.17 22.53
C ARG A 118 -14.80 7.45 23.75
N ALA A 119 -15.27 6.21 23.58
CA ALA A 119 -15.86 5.40 24.63
C ALA A 119 -14.86 4.70 25.59
N LEU A 120 -13.55 4.86 25.38
CA LEU A 120 -12.52 4.29 26.26
C LEU A 120 -12.29 5.14 27.52
N ASP A 121 -11.64 4.55 28.53
CA ASP A 121 -11.15 5.29 29.70
C ASP A 121 -10.02 6.26 29.31
N PRO A 122 -9.92 7.44 29.95
CA PRO A 122 -8.95 8.48 29.57
C PRO A 122 -7.49 8.01 29.64
N GLU A 123 -7.14 7.13 30.58
CA GLU A 123 -5.80 6.53 30.67
C GLU A 123 -5.47 5.66 29.45
N LEU A 124 -6.43 4.85 29.00
CA LEU A 124 -6.28 3.97 27.84
C LEU A 124 -6.23 4.77 26.53
N LYS A 125 -7.00 5.87 26.44
CA LYS A 125 -6.91 6.81 25.30
C LYS A 125 -5.51 7.41 25.19
N ALA A 126 -4.93 7.85 26.31
CA ALA A 126 -3.59 8.44 26.35
C ALA A 126 -2.53 7.44 25.86
N GLU A 127 -2.63 6.16 26.26
CA GLU A 127 -1.72 5.11 25.82
C GLU A 127 -1.80 4.86 24.30
N ILE A 128 -3.01 4.87 23.75
CA ILE A 128 -3.23 4.71 22.31
C ILE A 128 -2.65 5.90 21.54
N ILE A 129 -2.97 7.13 21.96
CA ILE A 129 -2.54 8.36 21.27
C ILE A 129 -1.03 8.55 21.36
N LYS A 130 -0.40 8.12 22.45
CA LYS A 130 1.06 8.12 22.60
C LYS A 130 1.76 7.24 21.54
N THR A 131 1.06 6.27 20.95
CA THR A 131 1.64 5.46 19.87
C THR A 131 1.08 5.84 18.51
N GLU A 132 1.97 6.32 17.65
CA GLU A 132 1.62 6.70 16.29
C GLU A 132 1.27 5.48 15.42
N ILE A 133 0.26 5.63 14.56
CA ILE A 133 -0.15 4.60 13.59
C ILE A 133 0.48 4.97 12.25
N THR A 134 1.75 4.59 12.06
CA THR A 134 2.47 4.83 10.81
C THR A 134 2.37 3.65 9.85
N ASN A 135 2.28 3.94 8.55
CA ASN A 135 2.39 2.97 7.45
C ASN A 135 1.34 1.81 7.43
N SER A 136 0.13 2.06 7.95
CA SER A 136 -0.96 1.10 7.89
C SER A 136 -1.89 1.33 6.70
N ARG A 137 -2.21 0.26 5.96
CA ARG A 137 -3.13 0.30 4.80
C ARG A 137 -4.59 0.65 5.18
N ASN A 138 -4.96 0.43 6.44
CA ASN A 138 -6.24 0.84 7.02
C ASN A 138 -6.00 1.22 8.50
N PRO A 139 -5.92 2.51 8.83
CA PRO A 139 -5.63 2.97 10.19
C PRO A 139 -6.77 2.68 11.17
N SER A 140 -8.03 2.71 10.73
CA SER A 140 -9.21 2.38 11.55
C SER A 140 -9.18 0.94 12.09
N ALA A 141 -8.82 -0.03 11.23
CA ALA A 141 -8.73 -1.43 11.63
C ALA A 141 -7.58 -1.69 12.62
N VAL A 142 -6.46 -0.96 12.47
CA VAL A 142 -5.33 -1.03 13.39
C VAL A 142 -5.71 -0.43 14.74
N LEU A 143 -6.39 0.73 14.74
CA LEU A 143 -6.90 1.36 15.95
C LEU A 143 -7.83 0.42 16.72
N LEU A 144 -8.84 -0.15 16.07
CA LEU A 144 -9.79 -1.09 16.69
C LEU A 144 -9.09 -2.35 17.27
N SER A 145 -8.15 -2.92 16.53
CA SER A 145 -7.37 -4.08 17.00
C SER A 145 -6.56 -3.75 18.25
N ARG A 146 -6.06 -2.52 18.34
CA ARG A 146 -5.27 -2.03 19.48
C ARG A 146 -6.15 -1.77 20.70
N ILE A 147 -7.31 -1.18 20.50
CA ILE A 147 -8.34 -1.00 21.52
C ILE A 147 -8.73 -2.35 22.14
N ASP A 148 -9.00 -3.37 21.32
CA ASP A 148 -9.36 -4.71 21.80
C ASP A 148 -8.22 -5.37 22.59
N ARG A 149 -6.97 -5.21 22.13
CA ARG A 149 -5.81 -5.72 22.84
C ARG A 149 -5.67 -5.10 24.23
N ILE A 150 -5.77 -3.77 24.34
CA ILE A 150 -5.64 -3.05 25.61
C ILE A 150 -6.80 -3.40 26.56
N LYS A 151 -8.04 -3.49 26.04
CA LYS A 151 -9.20 -3.94 26.84
C LYS A 151 -9.01 -5.35 27.42
N ARG A 152 -8.41 -6.26 26.64
CA ARG A 152 -8.07 -7.62 27.10
C ARG A 152 -6.94 -7.63 28.11
N GLU A 153 -5.88 -6.84 27.90
CA GLU A 153 -4.72 -6.75 28.79
C GLU A 153 -5.10 -6.10 30.13
N GLY A 154 -5.91 -5.03 30.12
CA GLY A 154 -6.44 -4.39 31.33
C GLY A 154 -7.40 -5.28 32.15
N SER A 155 -8.08 -6.22 31.50
CA SER A 155 -8.98 -7.18 32.17
C SER A 155 -8.28 -8.43 32.70
N SER A 156 -7.00 -8.66 32.38
CA SER A 156 -6.31 -9.94 32.64
C SER A 156 -5.10 -9.85 33.56
N GLN A 157 -4.99 -8.78 34.36
CA GLN A 157 -4.11 -8.74 35.53
C GLN A 157 -4.75 -9.49 36.72
N GLY A 158 -5.03 -10.77 36.50
CA GLY A 158 -5.58 -11.70 37.47
C GLY A 158 -5.80 -13.05 36.81
N SER A 159 -5.01 -14.05 37.21
CA SER A 159 -5.22 -15.47 36.87
C SER A 159 -4.69 -15.96 35.52
N ARG A 160 -3.37 -15.85 35.31
CA ARG A 160 -2.64 -16.98 34.67
C ARG A 160 -2.56 -18.15 35.66
N GLY A 161 -3.68 -18.83 35.85
CA GLY A 161 -3.71 -20.14 36.47
C GLY A 161 -3.20 -21.19 35.46
N PRO A 162 -2.33 -22.12 35.85
CA PRO A 162 -1.98 -23.26 35.00
C PRO A 162 -3.24 -24.09 34.71
N PRO A 163 -3.34 -24.73 33.53
CA PRO A 163 -4.53 -25.49 33.16
C PRO A 163 -4.75 -26.64 34.17
N PRO A 164 -5.99 -26.92 34.60
CA PRO A 164 -6.26 -27.99 35.53
C PRO A 164 -5.97 -29.34 34.85
N MET A 165 -5.02 -30.08 35.40
CA MET A 165 -4.79 -31.48 35.07
C MET A 165 -6.07 -32.27 35.40
N ALA A 166 -6.75 -32.74 34.36
CA ALA A 166 -7.91 -33.61 34.48
C ALA A 166 -7.52 -34.91 35.20
N THR A 167 -8.12 -35.09 36.38
CA THR A 167 -8.06 -36.28 37.23
C THR A 167 -8.65 -37.47 36.47
N GLN A 168 -7.84 -38.50 36.24
CA GLN A 168 -8.28 -39.78 35.69
C GLN A 168 -9.04 -40.54 36.79
N GLN A 169 -10.34 -40.77 36.58
CA GLN A 169 -11.07 -41.81 37.30
C GLN A 169 -11.20 -43.08 36.43
N PRO A 170 -11.09 -44.29 37.03
CA PRO A 170 -11.15 -45.55 36.32
C PRO A 170 -12.60 -46.04 36.20
N MET A 171 -13.11 -46.13 34.96
CA MET A 171 -14.40 -46.77 34.68
C MET A 171 -14.16 -48.21 34.21
N HIS A 172 -14.58 -49.15 35.04
CA HIS A 172 -14.75 -50.57 34.69
C HIS A 172 -15.73 -50.71 33.52
N ARG A 173 -15.33 -51.44 32.47
CA ARG A 173 -16.19 -51.83 31.34
C ARG A 173 -16.25 -53.37 31.27
N PRO A 174 -17.45 -53.98 31.30
CA PRO A 174 -17.59 -55.43 31.16
C PRO A 174 -17.32 -55.85 29.71
N ALA A 175 -16.75 -57.03 29.58
CA ALA A 175 -16.39 -57.67 28.33
C ALA A 175 -17.64 -58.07 27.53
N GLY A 176 -17.58 -57.87 26.21
CA GLY A 176 -18.51 -58.49 25.27
C GLY A 176 -19.03 -57.53 24.21
N ILE A 177 -18.83 -57.93 22.95
CA ILE A 177 -19.24 -57.25 21.71
C ILE A 177 -18.22 -56.22 21.23
N VAL A 178 -17.40 -56.69 20.29
CA VAL A 178 -16.47 -55.93 19.47
C VAL A 178 -17.27 -55.24 18.36
N PRO A 179 -17.37 -53.91 18.30
CA PRO A 179 -17.76 -53.20 17.09
C PRO A 179 -16.50 -52.94 16.24
N PRO A 180 -16.62 -52.88 14.90
CA PRO A 180 -15.49 -52.56 14.05
C PRO A 180 -14.99 -51.15 14.37
N THR A 181 -13.68 -51.06 14.55
CA THR A 181 -12.91 -49.85 14.83
C THR A 181 -13.18 -48.77 13.78
N ARG A 182 -14.05 -47.82 14.10
CA ARG A 182 -14.14 -46.54 13.40
C ARG A 182 -12.97 -45.67 13.85
N VAL A 183 -11.82 -45.90 13.23
CA VAL A 183 -10.66 -45.01 13.29
C VAL A 183 -11.12 -43.64 12.79
N GLN A 184 -11.36 -42.70 13.71
CA GLN A 184 -11.40 -41.29 13.37
C GLN A 184 -9.98 -40.89 12.98
N GLN A 185 -9.65 -41.13 11.71
CA GLN A 185 -8.59 -40.44 11.01
C GLN A 185 -8.86 -38.95 11.16
N ARG A 186 -8.18 -38.31 12.11
CA ARG A 186 -7.96 -36.88 12.07
C ARG A 186 -7.36 -36.59 10.71
N SER A 187 -8.13 -35.85 9.92
CA SER A 187 -7.90 -35.50 8.53
C SER A 187 -6.67 -34.62 8.41
N ARG A 188 -5.48 -35.21 8.52
CA ARG A 188 -4.26 -34.72 7.89
C ARG A 188 -4.20 -35.38 6.53
N SER A 189 -4.83 -34.71 5.56
CA SER A 189 -4.80 -35.09 4.16
C SER A 189 -3.34 -35.22 3.71
N PRO A 190 -2.89 -36.40 3.28
CA PRO A 190 -1.62 -36.55 2.58
C PRO A 190 -1.72 -35.72 1.30
N ARG A 191 -0.80 -34.77 1.06
CA ARG A 191 -0.59 -34.18 -0.27
C ARG A 191 -0.01 -35.27 -1.18
N LYS A 192 -0.90 -36.16 -1.60
CA LYS A 192 -0.72 -37.17 -2.62
C LYS A 192 -0.67 -36.44 -3.95
N GLY A 193 0.50 -36.50 -4.59
CA GLY A 193 0.76 -35.95 -5.92
C GLY A 193 -0.42 -36.21 -6.85
N HIS A 194 -1.09 -35.13 -7.23
CA HIS A 194 -2.03 -35.12 -8.33
C HIS A 194 -1.24 -34.73 -9.58
N GLY A 195 -0.47 -35.68 -10.09
CA GLY A 195 -0.20 -35.79 -11.53
C GLY A 195 -1.47 -36.25 -12.22
N LYS A 196 -2.57 -35.48 -12.11
CA LYS A 196 -3.72 -35.65 -12.98
C LYS A 196 -3.38 -34.88 -14.24
N GLY A 197 -3.24 -35.62 -15.34
CA GLY A 197 -2.98 -35.08 -16.67
C GLY A 197 -3.80 -33.82 -16.89
N PHE A 198 -3.09 -32.71 -17.02
CA PHE A 198 -3.66 -31.49 -17.55
C PHE A 198 -4.22 -31.84 -18.93
N PRO A 199 -5.46 -31.43 -19.27
CA PRO A 199 -5.99 -31.64 -20.59
C PRO A 199 -4.99 -31.07 -21.60
N GLU A 200 -4.63 -31.87 -22.58
CA GLU A 200 -3.60 -31.68 -23.60
C GLU A 200 -3.79 -30.42 -24.49
N ALA A 201 -4.80 -29.60 -24.18
CA ALA A 201 -5.04 -28.28 -24.74
C ALA A 201 -4.20 -27.15 -24.08
N VAL A 202 -3.36 -27.45 -23.08
CA VAL A 202 -2.53 -26.45 -22.35
C VAL A 202 -1.30 -25.95 -23.15
N ILE A 203 -0.96 -26.55 -24.30
CA ILE A 203 0.30 -26.26 -25.00
C ILE A 203 0.12 -25.21 -26.13
N ARG A 204 -0.45 -24.05 -25.80
CA ARG A 204 -0.25 -22.81 -26.59
C ARG A 204 -0.11 -21.56 -25.73
N SER A 205 0.11 -21.71 -24.42
CA SER A 205 0.60 -20.59 -23.61
C SER A 205 2.01 -20.22 -24.08
N SER A 206 2.31 -18.93 -24.18
CA SER A 206 3.67 -18.46 -24.45
C SER A 206 4.61 -18.97 -23.34
N PRO A 207 5.83 -19.42 -23.66
CA PRO A 207 6.78 -19.90 -22.65
C PRO A 207 7.08 -18.83 -21.58
N GLU A 208 7.05 -17.54 -21.94
CA GLU A 208 7.25 -16.46 -20.98
C GLU A 208 6.14 -16.40 -19.92
N VAL A 209 4.89 -16.75 -20.28
CA VAL A 209 3.75 -16.75 -19.35
C VAL A 209 3.91 -17.85 -18.30
N GLU A 210 4.35 -19.04 -18.71
CA GLU A 210 4.54 -20.17 -17.80
C GLU A 210 5.73 -19.93 -16.86
N GLU A 211 6.83 -19.37 -17.37
CA GLU A 211 7.96 -18.95 -16.53
C GLU A 211 7.54 -17.90 -15.50
N PHE A 212 6.74 -16.91 -15.92
CA PHE A 212 6.22 -15.88 -15.04
C PHE A 212 5.32 -16.45 -13.93
N ILE A 213 4.39 -17.36 -14.29
CA ILE A 213 3.51 -18.06 -13.34
C ILE A 213 4.33 -18.87 -12.33
N TYR A 214 5.36 -19.58 -12.81
CA TYR A 214 6.22 -20.40 -11.97
C TYR A 214 7.08 -19.56 -11.03
N ARG A 215 7.74 -18.52 -11.55
CA ARG A 215 8.64 -17.62 -10.81
C ARG A 215 7.93 -16.92 -9.65
N LEU A 216 6.70 -16.49 -9.87
CA LEU A 216 5.91 -15.77 -8.85
C LEU A 216 5.01 -16.69 -8.00
N GLY A 217 4.92 -17.98 -8.34
CA GLY A 217 4.07 -18.94 -7.63
C GLY A 217 2.59 -18.54 -7.65
N LEU A 218 2.05 -18.18 -8.82
CA LEU A 218 0.67 -17.70 -8.93
C LEU A 218 -0.35 -18.83 -8.65
N ASP A 219 -1.49 -18.45 -8.06
CA ASP A 219 -2.61 -19.36 -7.84
C ASP A 219 -3.15 -19.94 -9.16
N VAL A 220 -3.66 -21.18 -9.12
CA VAL A 220 -4.15 -21.90 -10.29
C VAL A 220 -5.24 -21.13 -11.03
N LYS A 221 -6.14 -20.43 -10.32
CA LYS A 221 -7.19 -19.63 -10.94
C LYS A 221 -6.61 -18.43 -11.69
N VAL A 222 -5.72 -17.68 -11.04
CA VAL A 222 -5.07 -16.50 -11.63
C VAL A 222 -4.21 -16.89 -12.84
N ALA A 223 -3.50 -18.02 -12.74
CA ALA A 223 -2.74 -18.58 -13.84
C ALA A 223 -3.65 -18.96 -15.04
N ALA A 224 -4.82 -19.56 -14.79
CA ALA A 224 -5.78 -19.87 -15.85
C ALA A 224 -6.33 -18.61 -16.51
N GLU A 225 -6.63 -17.57 -15.72
CA GLU A 225 -7.09 -16.28 -16.25
C GLU A 225 -6.02 -15.57 -17.07
N LEU A 226 -4.76 -15.56 -16.62
CA LEU A 226 -3.63 -15.01 -17.36
C LEU A 226 -3.43 -15.73 -18.71
N ARG A 227 -3.57 -17.07 -18.73
CA ARG A 227 -3.51 -17.85 -19.98
C ARG A 227 -4.67 -17.53 -20.93
N ALA A 228 -5.83 -17.18 -20.41
CA ALA A 228 -7.02 -16.83 -21.19
C ALA A 228 -6.97 -15.40 -21.78
N LEU A 229 -6.08 -14.54 -21.31
CA LEU A 229 -5.96 -13.17 -21.82
C LEU A 229 -5.43 -13.09 -23.26
N PRO A 230 -5.77 -12.02 -24.00
CA PRO A 230 -5.15 -11.70 -25.29
C PRO A 230 -3.63 -11.47 -25.13
N PRO A 231 -2.84 -11.65 -26.20
CA PRO A 231 -1.37 -11.56 -26.15
C PRO A 231 -0.88 -10.20 -25.65
N GLN A 232 -1.57 -9.11 -26.02
CA GLN A 232 -1.24 -7.76 -25.55
C GLN A 232 -1.41 -7.64 -24.03
N GLY A 233 -2.54 -8.11 -23.48
CA GLY A 233 -2.77 -8.11 -22.03
C GLY A 233 -1.80 -8.98 -21.25
N LYS A 234 -1.40 -10.14 -21.83
CA LYS A 234 -0.35 -10.99 -21.26
C LYS A 234 0.98 -10.25 -21.14
N GLN A 235 1.40 -9.57 -22.21
CA GLN A 235 2.68 -8.84 -22.23
C GLN A 235 2.73 -7.76 -21.16
N VAL A 236 1.66 -6.95 -21.03
CA VAL A 236 1.55 -5.88 -20.03
C VAL A 236 1.72 -6.43 -18.60
N ILE A 237 1.15 -7.60 -18.32
CA ILE A 237 1.27 -8.21 -16.99
C ILE A 237 2.68 -8.74 -16.75
N ILE A 238 3.29 -9.39 -17.75
CA ILE A 238 4.62 -9.99 -17.64
C ILE A 238 5.72 -8.95 -17.44
N THR A 239 5.59 -7.77 -18.06
CA THR A 239 6.56 -6.67 -17.91
C THR A 239 6.42 -5.91 -16.60
N THR A 240 5.36 -6.14 -15.82
CA THR A 240 5.13 -5.45 -14.55
C THR A 240 6.04 -6.00 -13.46
N ASP A 241 6.77 -5.13 -12.77
CA ASP A 241 7.57 -5.51 -11.60
C ASP A 241 6.68 -5.77 -10.38
N LEU A 242 6.87 -6.93 -9.75
CA LEU A 242 6.12 -7.42 -8.59
C LEU A 242 7.05 -7.75 -7.40
N THR A 243 8.31 -7.30 -7.42
CA THR A 243 9.35 -7.60 -6.41
C THR A 243 8.92 -7.32 -4.96
N ASN A 244 8.04 -6.35 -4.72
CA ASN A 244 7.56 -5.98 -3.37
C ASN A 244 6.11 -6.41 -3.07
N ALA A 245 5.48 -7.22 -3.92
CA ALA A 245 4.10 -7.62 -3.72
C ALA A 245 3.96 -8.68 -2.60
N ARG A 246 3.27 -8.34 -1.50
CA ARG A 246 2.97 -9.29 -0.40
C ARG A 246 2.16 -10.51 -0.86
N ASN A 247 1.34 -10.34 -1.89
CA ASN A 247 0.61 -11.42 -2.54
C ASN A 247 0.57 -11.17 -4.07
N PRO A 248 1.48 -11.79 -4.84
CA PRO A 248 1.56 -11.55 -6.29
C PRO A 248 0.29 -11.98 -7.02
N SER A 249 -0.38 -13.04 -6.56
CA SER A 249 -1.64 -13.52 -7.18
C SER A 249 -2.74 -12.48 -7.11
N ALA A 250 -2.87 -11.75 -5.99
CA ALA A 250 -3.89 -10.71 -5.85
C ALA A 250 -3.60 -9.50 -6.75
N VAL A 251 -2.32 -9.10 -6.87
CA VAL A 251 -1.93 -7.98 -7.73
C VAL A 251 -2.15 -8.32 -9.19
N VAL A 252 -1.71 -9.51 -9.63
CA VAL A 252 -1.92 -9.98 -11.00
C VAL A 252 -3.41 -10.08 -11.32
N HIS A 253 -4.21 -10.69 -10.43
CA HIS A 253 -5.66 -10.78 -10.63
C HIS A 253 -6.31 -9.39 -10.76
N SER A 254 -5.96 -8.43 -9.88
CA SER A 254 -6.47 -7.05 -9.99
C SER A 254 -6.13 -6.43 -11.33
N ARG A 255 -4.93 -6.67 -11.86
CA ARG A 255 -4.50 -6.14 -13.16
C ARG A 255 -5.22 -6.78 -14.34
N ILE A 256 -5.47 -8.09 -14.26
CA ILE A 256 -6.30 -8.82 -15.23
C ILE A 256 -7.70 -8.21 -15.30
N GLN A 257 -8.31 -7.88 -14.15
CA GLN A 257 -9.63 -7.25 -14.10
C GLN A 257 -9.60 -5.86 -14.75
N SER A 258 -8.62 -5.01 -14.42
CA SER A 258 -8.49 -3.69 -15.06
C SER A 258 -8.32 -3.76 -16.58
N ILE A 259 -7.57 -4.74 -17.09
CA ILE A 259 -7.43 -4.95 -18.55
C ILE A 259 -8.77 -5.35 -19.18
N ARG A 260 -9.53 -6.24 -18.52
CA ARG A 260 -10.86 -6.66 -19.01
C ARG A 260 -11.87 -5.53 -19.00
N GLU A 261 -11.85 -4.69 -17.98
CA GLU A 261 -12.69 -3.48 -17.89
C GLU A 261 -12.35 -2.52 -19.02
N TRP A 262 -11.06 -2.29 -19.27
CA TRP A 262 -10.60 -1.46 -20.39
C TRP A 262 -11.03 -2.01 -21.75
N ASP A 263 -10.86 -3.32 -21.97
CA ASP A 263 -11.28 -3.99 -23.21
C ASP A 263 -12.81 -3.89 -23.39
N ALA A 264 -13.58 -4.07 -22.31
CA ALA A 264 -15.03 -3.93 -22.34
C ALA A 264 -15.45 -2.48 -22.64
N HIS A 265 -14.78 -1.49 -22.04
CA HIS A 265 -15.00 -0.08 -22.33
C HIS A 265 -14.70 0.24 -23.80
N SER A 266 -13.55 -0.20 -24.31
CA SER A 266 -13.16 0.00 -25.71
C SER A 266 -14.16 -0.63 -26.68
N GLN A 267 -14.64 -1.84 -26.39
CA GLN A 267 -15.69 -2.49 -27.18
C GLN A 267 -17.03 -1.74 -27.13
N ALA A 268 -17.41 -1.22 -25.97
CA ALA A 268 -18.63 -0.44 -25.82
C ALA A 268 -18.56 0.89 -26.60
N VAL A 269 -17.41 1.57 -26.58
CA VAL A 269 -17.15 2.77 -27.38
C VAL A 269 -17.27 2.44 -28.86
N GLU A 270 -16.59 1.40 -29.35
CA GLU A 270 -16.66 1.00 -30.77
C GLU A 270 -18.08 0.63 -31.20
N ALA A 271 -18.83 -0.12 -30.39
CA ALA A 271 -20.22 -0.45 -30.67
C ALA A 271 -21.11 0.81 -30.75
N TYR A 272 -20.86 1.80 -29.88
CA TYR A 272 -21.56 3.08 -29.93
C TYR A 272 -21.24 3.87 -31.20
N LEU A 273 -19.95 3.94 -31.58
CA LEU A 273 -19.51 4.65 -32.78
C LEU A 273 -20.12 4.04 -34.05
N GLN A 274 -20.15 2.70 -34.16
CA GLN A 274 -20.77 1.99 -35.28
C GLN A 274 -22.26 2.29 -35.42
N ARG A 275 -22.97 2.47 -34.29
CA ARG A 275 -24.42 2.70 -34.30
C ARG A 275 -24.81 4.15 -34.62
N ASN A 276 -24.00 5.13 -34.20
CA ASN A 276 -24.42 6.53 -34.16
C ASN A 276 -23.81 7.44 -35.25
N GLN A 277 -23.03 6.89 -36.19
CA GLN A 277 -22.40 7.66 -37.30
C GLN A 277 -21.71 8.95 -36.80
N VAL A 278 -20.97 8.82 -35.70
CA VAL A 278 -20.24 9.93 -35.09
C VAL A 278 -19.11 10.38 -36.02
N ASP A 279 -18.82 11.68 -36.07
CA ASP A 279 -17.69 12.20 -36.84
C ASP A 279 -16.35 11.68 -36.29
N GLU A 280 -15.33 11.60 -37.15
CA GLU A 280 -14.04 11.00 -36.80
C GLU A 280 -13.33 11.73 -35.65
N GLY A 281 -13.55 13.05 -35.50
CA GLY A 281 -12.98 13.85 -34.43
C GLY A 281 -13.56 13.49 -33.07
N ALA A 282 -14.90 13.44 -32.97
CA ALA A 282 -15.59 13.00 -31.77
C ALA A 282 -15.36 11.51 -31.48
N ALA A 283 -15.22 10.67 -32.52
CA ALA A 283 -14.84 9.26 -32.37
C ALA A 283 -13.44 9.11 -31.75
N ALA A 284 -12.46 9.87 -32.22
CA ALA A 284 -11.12 9.88 -31.65
C ALA A 284 -11.13 10.36 -30.18
N ALA A 285 -11.93 11.38 -29.86
CA ALA A 285 -12.08 11.86 -28.49
C ALA A 285 -12.69 10.79 -27.57
N LEU A 286 -13.72 10.06 -28.02
CA LEU A 286 -14.36 8.99 -27.25
C LEU A 286 -13.41 7.80 -27.01
N ARG A 287 -12.58 7.45 -27.99
CA ARG A 287 -11.54 6.41 -27.84
C ARG A 287 -10.44 6.79 -26.86
N ALA A 288 -10.20 8.09 -26.66
CA ALA A 288 -9.16 8.61 -25.77
C ALA A 288 -9.62 8.74 -24.30
N LEU A 289 -10.90 8.53 -24.00
CA LEU A 289 -11.39 8.60 -22.64
C LEU A 289 -10.87 7.42 -21.80
N PRO A 290 -10.44 7.66 -20.54
CA PRO A 290 -10.11 6.59 -19.62
C PRO A 290 -11.36 5.78 -19.23
N ALA A 291 -11.20 4.46 -19.14
CA ALA A 291 -12.25 3.53 -18.70
C ALA A 291 -12.69 3.74 -17.24
#